data_AF-A0A966XH17-F1
#
_entry.id   AF-A0A966XH17-F1
#
_cell.length_a   1.000
_cell.length_b   1.000
_cell.length_c   1.000
_cell.angle_alpha   90.00
_cell.angle_beta   90.00
_cell.angle_gamma   90.00
#
_symmetry.space_group_name_H-M   'P 1'
#
loop_
_entity.id
_entity.type
_entity.pdbx_description
1 polymer ?
#
loop_
_entity_poly.entity_id
_entity_poly.type
_entity_poly.pdbx_seq_one_letter_code
_entity_poly.pdbx_strand_id
1 'polypeptide(L)'
;MNINYPALTSLFEELEVPVTRSNMSFGASVRGGRVEYALASLDAMFAQRRNLLDPRFLRMCRDILKFNSKGLDIARGSDLSIGEFLKVL
;
A
#
# COMPACT_ATOMS: atom_id res chain seq x y z
N MET A 1 -0.20 1.51 18.52
CA MET A 1 -0.32 2.54 17.46
C MET A 1 0.66 2.13 16.36
N ASN A 2 0.20 1.90 15.12
CA ASN A 2 1.09 1.49 14.04
C ASN A 2 1.79 2.75 13.50
N ILE A 3 3.12 2.84 13.64
CA ILE A 3 3.91 4.03 13.29
C ILE A 3 4.67 3.73 12.01
N ASN A 4 4.47 4.53 10.96
CA ASN A 4 5.11 4.32 9.66
C ASN A 4 6.64 4.47 9.71
N TYR A 5 7.16 5.35 10.59
CA TYR A 5 8.58 5.67 10.71
C TYR A 5 9.05 5.59 12.17
N PRO A 6 9.23 4.38 12.72
CA PRO A 6 9.56 4.22 14.13
C PRO A 6 10.89 4.89 14.49
N ALA A 7 11.94 4.69 13.69
CA ALA A 7 13.25 5.29 13.94
C ALA A 7 13.25 6.84 13.88
N LEU A 8 12.52 7.43 12.93
CA LEU A 8 12.39 8.88 12.83
C LEU A 8 11.60 9.45 14.02
N THR A 9 10.57 8.74 14.46
CA THR A 9 9.77 9.15 15.62
C THR A 9 10.61 9.16 16.90
N SER A 10 11.46 8.14 17.09
CA SER A 10 12.42 8.09 18.21
C SER A 10 13.42 9.26 18.16
N LEU A 11 13.91 9.63 16.98
CA LEU A 11 14.78 10.81 16.83
C LEU A 11 14.07 12.11 17.25
N PHE A 12 12.79 12.28 16.90
CA PHE A 12 12.02 13.45 17.33
C PHE A 12 11.76 13.47 18.83
N GLU A 13 11.56 12.30 19.45
CA GLU A 13 11.47 12.17 20.91
C GLU A 13 12.78 12.58 21.60
N GLU A 14 13.94 12.12 21.09
CA GLU A 14 15.27 12.49 21.62
C GLU A 14 15.57 13.99 21.50
N LEU A 15 15.05 14.64 20.46
CA LEU A 15 15.25 16.07 20.21
C LEU A 15 14.13 16.96 20.79
N GLU A 16 13.18 16.40 21.54
CA GLU A 16 12.01 17.08 22.11
C GLU A 16 11.19 17.87 21.07
N VAL A 17 11.12 17.36 19.84
CA VAL A 17 10.40 18.00 18.73
C VAL A 17 8.90 17.69 18.82
N PRO A 18 8.00 18.69 18.84
CA PRO A 18 6.56 18.45 18.84
C PRO A 18 6.11 17.72 17.56
N VAL A 19 5.34 16.64 17.73
CA VAL A 19 4.77 15.86 16.62
C VAL A 19 3.25 15.99 16.55
N THR A 20 2.69 15.89 15.35
CA THR A 20 1.25 15.82 15.13
C THR A 20 0.87 14.53 14.42
N ARG A 21 -0.36 14.05 14.65
CA ARG A 21 -0.86 12.86 13.97
C ARG A 21 -1.13 13.19 12.50
N SER A 22 -0.52 12.43 11.60
CA SER A 22 -0.78 12.48 10.17
C SER A 22 -1.51 11.21 9.72
N ASN A 23 -2.50 11.37 8.84
CA ASN A 23 -3.14 10.24 8.16
C ASN A 23 -2.41 9.98 6.84
N MET A 24 -1.36 9.17 6.88
CA MET A 24 -0.59 8.80 5.69
C MET A 24 -1.20 7.58 5.01
N SER A 25 -1.65 7.76 3.77
CA SER A 25 -2.14 6.69 2.91
C SER A 25 -1.24 6.49 1.70
N PHE A 26 -1.22 5.29 1.15
CA PHE A 26 -0.56 5.02 -0.13
C PHE A 26 -1.41 5.46 -1.32
N GLY A 27 -0.77 6.05 -2.34
CA GLY A 27 -1.37 6.37 -3.63
C GLY A 27 -0.35 6.30 -4.75
N ALA A 28 -0.81 6.00 -5.96
CA ALA A 28 0.03 5.85 -7.13
C ALA A 28 -0.63 6.51 -8.36
N SER A 29 0.20 7.20 -9.16
CA SER A 29 -0.15 7.70 -10.49
C SER A 29 0.79 7.07 -11.51
N VAL A 30 0.22 6.38 -12.50
CA VAL A 30 0.96 5.53 -13.44
C VAL A 30 0.78 6.05 -14.85
N ARG A 31 1.89 6.10 -15.61
CA ARG A 31 1.95 6.56 -17.01
C ARG A 31 1.34 7.96 -17.20
N GLY A 32 1.74 8.90 -16.35
CA GLY A 32 1.30 10.30 -16.42
C GLY A 32 -0.21 10.48 -16.17
N GLY A 33 -0.75 9.84 -15.12
CA GLY A 33 -2.17 9.96 -14.77
C GLY A 33 -3.10 9.06 -15.58
N ARG A 34 -2.58 8.15 -16.42
CA ARG A 34 -3.42 7.18 -17.13
C ARG A 34 -4.20 6.28 -16.16
N VAL A 35 -3.57 5.90 -15.06
CA VAL A 35 -4.20 5.15 -13.97
C VAL A 35 -3.78 5.80 -12.66
N GLU A 36 -4.77 6.16 -11.84
CA GLU A 36 -4.56 6.74 -10.52
C GLU A 36 -5.46 6.04 -9.51
N TYR A 37 -4.88 5.66 -8.37
CA TYR A 37 -5.60 5.07 -7.25
C TYR A 37 -4.88 5.30 -5.94
N ALA A 38 -5.63 5.30 -4.84
CA ALA A 38 -5.12 5.35 -3.49
C ALA A 38 -5.87 4.37 -2.59
N LEU A 39 -5.23 3.98 -1.48
CA LEU A 39 -5.77 3.00 -0.53
C LEU A 39 -6.43 3.65 0.69
N ALA A 40 -6.63 4.98 0.67
CA ALA A 40 -7.24 5.73 1.77
C ALA A 40 -8.74 5.42 1.95
N SER A 41 -9.45 5.16 0.85
CA SER A 41 -10.89 4.88 0.84
C SER A 41 -11.28 4.27 -0.51
N LEU A 42 -12.50 3.72 -0.62
CA LEU A 42 -13.04 3.29 -1.91
C LEU A 42 -13.11 4.43 -2.93
N ASP A 43 -13.39 5.64 -2.44
CA ASP A 43 -13.47 6.83 -3.30
C ASP A 43 -12.10 7.19 -3.87
N ALA A 44 -11.06 7.12 -3.03
CA ALA A 44 -9.67 7.34 -3.43
C ALA A 44 -9.15 6.20 -4.32
N MET A 45 -9.63 4.96 -4.11
CA MET A 45 -9.31 3.82 -4.96
C MET A 45 -9.91 3.96 -6.35
N PHE A 46 -11.13 4.50 -6.44
CA PHE A 46 -11.81 4.80 -7.70
C PHE A 46 -11.82 6.31 -8.02
N ALA A 47 -10.71 6.99 -7.72
CA ALA A 47 -10.52 8.42 -8.05
C ALA A 47 -10.86 8.69 -9.53
N GLN A 48 -10.56 7.71 -10.39
CA GLN A 48 -11.03 7.66 -11.77
C GLN A 48 -12.20 6.69 -11.91
N ARG A 49 -13.45 7.20 -11.93
CA ARG A 49 -14.68 6.37 -11.98
C ARG A 49 -14.75 5.38 -13.15
N ARG A 50 -14.12 5.70 -14.28
CA ARG A 50 -14.03 4.78 -15.44
C ARG A 50 -13.42 3.42 -15.08
N ASN A 51 -12.58 3.37 -14.04
CA ASN A 51 -11.90 2.17 -13.60
C ASN A 51 -12.85 1.19 -12.87
N LEU A 52 -14.04 1.63 -12.46
CA LEU A 52 -15.09 0.74 -11.91
C LEU A 52 -15.55 -0.31 -12.94
N LEU A 53 -15.47 0.01 -14.23
CA LEU A 53 -15.88 -0.86 -15.32
C LEU A 53 -14.68 -1.50 -16.04
N ASP A 54 -13.45 -1.19 -15.64
CA ASP A 54 -12.26 -1.81 -16.23
C ASP A 54 -11.94 -3.14 -15.51
N PRO A 55 -12.16 -4.30 -16.16
CA PRO A 55 -11.89 -5.59 -15.54
C PRO A 55 -10.41 -5.80 -15.20
N ARG A 56 -9.48 -5.10 -15.86
CA ARG A 56 -8.05 -5.16 -15.53
C ARG A 56 -7.77 -4.44 -14.23
N PHE A 57 -8.38 -3.28 -14.03
CA PHE A 57 -8.26 -2.52 -12.79
C PHE A 57 -8.87 -3.26 -11.60
N LEU A 58 -10.07 -3.83 -11.77
CA LEU A 58 -10.72 -4.62 -10.72
C LEU A 58 -9.89 -5.86 -10.33
N ARG A 59 -9.25 -6.54 -11.30
CA ARG A 59 -8.31 -7.63 -11.02
C ARG A 59 -7.11 -7.14 -10.20
N MET A 60 -6.53 -6.01 -10.55
CA MET A 60 -5.44 -5.39 -9.79
C MET A 60 -5.87 -5.09 -8.34
N CYS A 61 -7.05 -4.51 -8.12
CA CYS A 61 -7.58 -4.27 -6.76
C CYS A 61 -7.71 -5.57 -5.96
N ARG A 62 -8.24 -6.63 -6.58
CA ARG A 62 -8.32 -7.95 -5.95
C ARG A 62 -6.93 -8.48 -5.59
N ASP A 63 -5.95 -8.34 -6.47
CA ASP A 63 -4.59 -8.81 -6.25
C ASP A 63 -3.90 -8.03 -5.11
N ILE A 64 -4.17 -6.72 -4.98
CA ILE A 64 -3.74 -5.91 -3.82
C ILE A 64 -4.33 -6.44 -2.50
N LEU A 65 -5.64 -6.77 -2.48
CA LEU A 65 -6.28 -7.33 -1.29
C LEU A 65 -5.73 -8.73 -0.94
N LYS A 66 -5.45 -9.55 -1.96
CA LYS A 66 -4.78 -10.85 -1.80
C LYS A 66 -3.38 -10.68 -1.21
N PHE A 67 -2.61 -9.71 -1.71
CA PHE A 67 -1.29 -9.39 -1.19
C PHE A 67 -1.33 -8.92 0.27
N ASN A 68 -2.23 -7.98 0.60
CA ASN A 68 -2.36 -7.49 1.97
C ASN A 68 -2.80 -8.57 2.97
N SER A 69 -3.57 -9.57 2.52
CA SER A 69 -4.05 -10.65 3.39
C SER A 69 -3.06 -11.80 3.55
N LYS A 70 -2.25 -12.11 2.54
CA LYS A 70 -1.39 -13.31 2.53
C LYS A 70 0.10 -13.03 2.44
N GLY A 71 0.48 -11.87 1.93
CA GLY A 71 1.86 -11.58 1.54
C GLY A 71 2.82 -11.63 2.72
N LEU A 72 2.42 -11.10 3.88
CA LEU A 72 3.27 -11.11 5.08
C LEU A 72 3.48 -12.55 5.59
N ASP A 73 2.45 -13.37 5.59
CA ASP A 73 2.53 -14.76 6.08
C ASP A 73 3.39 -15.62 5.16
N ILE A 74 3.31 -15.42 3.84
CA ILE A 74 4.13 -16.11 2.85
C ILE A 74 5.59 -15.65 2.91
N ALA A 75 5.83 -14.35 3.14
CA ALA A 75 7.18 -13.78 3.18
C ALA A 75 7.92 -14.08 4.50
N ARG A 76 7.20 -14.37 5.59
CA ARG A 76 7.81 -14.61 6.89
C ARG A 76 8.62 -15.92 6.91
N GLY A 77 9.92 -15.79 7.14
CA GLY A 77 10.82 -16.93 7.30
C GLY A 77 11.05 -17.73 6.02
N SER A 78 10.78 -17.14 4.85
CA SER A 78 10.99 -17.78 3.56
C SER A 78 12.12 -17.11 2.79
N ASP A 79 13.01 -17.90 2.19
CA ASP A 79 14.09 -17.43 1.30
C ASP A 79 13.62 -17.37 -0.17
N LEU A 80 12.32 -17.16 -0.38
CA LEU A 80 11.75 -17.10 -1.73
C LEU A 80 12.29 -15.87 -2.46
N SER A 81 12.73 -16.07 -3.70
CA SER A 81 12.89 -14.96 -4.61
C SER A 81 11.54 -14.27 -4.86
N ILE A 82 11.56 -13.00 -5.30
CA ILE A 82 10.34 -12.27 -5.67
C ILE A 82 9.50 -13.05 -6.69
N GLY A 83 10.16 -13.71 -7.65
CA GLY A 83 9.48 -14.52 -8.66
C GLY A 83 8.77 -15.74 -8.09
N GLU A 84 9.36 -16.41 -7.08
CA GLU A 84 8.74 -17.55 -6.41
C GLU A 84 7.62 -17.11 -5.47
N PHE A 85 7.83 -16.02 -4.74
CA PHE A 85 6.82 -15.37 -3.92
C PHE A 85 5.56 -15.08 -4.74
N LEU A 86 5.68 -14.48 -5.93
CA LEU A 86 4.54 -14.15 -6.79
C LEU A 86 3.79 -15.38 -7.34
N LYS A 87 4.44 -16.56 -7.40
CA LYS A 87 3.78 -17.81 -7.82
C LYS A 87 2.92 -18.41 -6.71
N VAL A 88 3.31 -18.20 -5.46
CA VAL A 88 2.62 -18.77 -4.28
C VAL A 88 1.65 -17.78 -3.62
N LEU A 89 1.81 -16.49 -3.90
CA LEU A 89 0.88 -15.43 -3.50
C LEU A 89 -0.51 -15.68 -4.06
#